data_AF-A0A1R0Y7U8-F1
#
_entry.id   AF-A0A1R0Y7U8-F1
#
_cell.length_a   1.000
_cell.length_b   1.000
_cell.length_c   1.000
_cell.angle_alpha   90.00
_cell.angle_beta   90.00
_cell.angle_gamma   90.00
#
_symmetry.space_group_name_H-M   'P 1'
#
loop_
_entity.id
_entity.type
_entity.pdbx_description
1 polymer ?
#
loop_
_entity_poly.entity_id
_entity_poly.type
_entity_poly.pdbx_seq_one_letter_code
_entity_poly.pdbx_strand_id
1 'polypeptide(L)'
;MEQSINLTIIKLIGYVSSLMTVFLWFIFIFINPYAEVTNQSSIIMSMVMLVLPAGLLAIGISLNRSLLMLLAFIWSFPYSLYMFLTPGIFRLFGVTSLMYLLCFVLFRIIKIRL
;
A
#
# COMPACT_ATOMS: atom_id res chain seq x y z
N MET A 1 -23.67 0.56 -16.11
CA MET A 1 -23.80 -0.28 -14.89
C MET A 1 -22.58 -1.16 -14.68
N GLU A 2 -22.10 -1.87 -15.70
CA GLU A 2 -20.92 -2.74 -15.58
C GLU A 2 -19.62 -1.97 -15.26
N GLN A 3 -19.38 -0.82 -15.92
CA GLN A 3 -18.18 -0.01 -15.66
C GLN A 3 -18.14 0.59 -14.24
N SER A 4 -19.30 0.97 -13.68
CA SER A 4 -19.39 1.47 -12.31
C SER A 4 -19.08 0.37 -11.28
N ILE A 5 -19.46 -0.88 -11.56
CA ILE A 5 -19.12 -2.03 -10.72
C ILE A 5 -17.60 -2.28 -10.77
N ASN A 6 -17.00 -2.26 -11.96
CA ASN A 6 -15.56 -2.45 -12.13
C ASN A 6 -14.74 -1.40 -11.38
N LEU A 7 -15.18 -0.13 -11.40
CA LEU A 7 -14.52 0.93 -10.64
C LEU A 7 -14.60 0.66 -9.13
N THR A 8 -15.77 0.29 -8.61
CA THR A 8 -15.96 -0.02 -7.18
C THR A 8 -15.04 -1.14 -6.72
N ILE A 9 -14.89 -2.21 -7.51
CA ILE A 9 -14.00 -3.34 -7.19
C ILE A 9 -12.54 -2.87 -7.11
N ILE A 10 -12.08 -2.03 -8.05
CA ILE A 10 -10.71 -1.49 -8.02
C ILE A 10 -10.48 -0.65 -6.76
N LYS A 11 -11.44 0.22 -6.41
CA LYS A 11 -11.35 1.02 -5.19
C LYS A 11 -11.28 0.14 -3.96
N LEU A 12 -12.07 -0.93 -3.91
CA LEU A 12 -12.05 -1.90 -2.81
C LEU A 12 -10.68 -2.57 -2.67
N ILE A 13 -10.09 -3.06 -3.77
CA ILE A 13 -8.74 -3.64 -3.77
C ILE A 13 -7.74 -2.65 -3.18
N GLY A 14 -7.78 -1.40 -3.64
CA GLY A 14 -6.90 -0.35 -3.17
C GLY A 14 -7.07 -0.05 -1.68
N TYR A 15 -8.30 0.15 -1.19
CA TYR A 15 -8.56 0.39 0.24
C TYR A 15 -8.16 -0.79 1.12
N VAL A 16 -8.45 -2.02 0.70
CA VAL A 16 -8.05 -3.23 1.43
C VAL A 16 -6.53 -3.31 1.50
N SER A 17 -5.83 -3.02 0.40
CA SER A 17 -4.37 -3.01 0.39
C SER A 17 -3.76 -1.93 1.30
N SER A 18 -4.35 -0.72 1.33
CA SER A 18 -3.94 0.34 2.27
C SER A 18 -4.16 -0.08 3.72
N LEU A 19 -5.34 -0.60 4.04
CA LEU A 19 -5.69 -1.03 5.39
C LEU A 19 -4.79 -2.17 5.87
N MET A 20 -4.54 -3.15 4.99
CA MET A 20 -3.65 -4.29 5.29
C MET A 20 -2.21 -3.83 5.54
N THR A 21 -1.69 -2.87 4.77
CA THR A 21 -0.36 -2.29 5.03
C THR A 21 -0.29 -1.62 6.39
N VAL A 22 -1.30 -0.83 6.77
CA VAL A 22 -1.34 -0.16 8.09
C VAL A 22 -1.44 -1.20 9.22
N PHE A 23 -2.25 -2.24 9.04
CA PHE A 23 -2.38 -3.33 10.00
C PHE A 23 -1.07 -4.11 10.17
N LEU A 24 -0.42 -4.48 9.07
CA LEU A 24 0.89 -5.14 9.09
C LEU A 24 1.95 -4.24 9.75
N TRP A 25 1.91 -2.93 9.53
CA TRP A 25 2.81 -1.98 10.18
C TRP A 25 2.60 -1.94 11.69
N PHE A 26 1.36 -2.01 12.16
CA PHE A 26 1.07 -2.13 13.59
C PHE A 26 1.69 -3.39 14.20
N ILE A 27 1.55 -4.55 13.53
CA ILE A 27 2.19 -5.80 13.95
C ILE A 27 3.72 -5.65 13.93
N PHE A 28 4.27 -5.01 12.89
CA PHE A 28 5.71 -4.81 12.72
C PHE A 28 6.33 -3.99 13.84
N ILE A 29 5.62 -2.98 14.38
CA ILE A 29 6.13 -2.13 15.45
C ILE A 29 5.86 -2.69 16.84
N PHE A 30 4.64 -3.20 17.11
CA PHE A 30 4.22 -3.49 18.49
C PHE A 30 4.30 -4.97 18.87
N ILE A 31 4.28 -5.88 17.90
CA ILE A 31 4.23 -7.33 18.16
C ILE A 31 5.57 -7.99 17.83
N ASN A 32 6.34 -7.43 16.89
CA ASN A 32 7.62 -7.98 16.50
C ASN A 32 8.64 -7.89 17.66
N PRO A 33 9.12 -9.02 18.21
CA PRO A 33 10.11 -9.01 19.30
C PRO A 33 11.47 -8.45 18.86
N TYR A 34 11.72 -8.40 17.56
CA TYR A 34 12.92 -7.80 16.97
C TYR A 34 12.74 -6.32 16.63
N ALA A 35 11.55 -5.75 16.82
CA ALA A 35 11.39 -4.32 16.67
C ALA A 35 12.13 -3.63 17.81
N GLU A 36 13.04 -2.73 17.48
CA GLU A 36 13.60 -1.78 18.43
C GLU A 36 12.51 -0.74 18.77
N VAL A 37 11.48 -1.13 19.53
CA VAL A 37 10.32 -0.29 19.87
C VAL A 37 10.74 0.98 20.62
N THR A 38 11.92 0.97 21.24
CA THR A 38 12.54 2.13 21.91
C THR A 38 13.25 3.08 20.96
N ASN A 39 13.52 2.68 19.72
CA ASN A 39 14.22 3.50 18.73
C ASN A 39 13.22 4.29 17.88
N GLN A 40 12.92 5.52 18.32
CA GLN A 40 11.97 6.42 17.64
C GLN A 40 12.27 6.61 16.15
N SER A 41 13.56 6.57 15.76
CA SER A 41 13.97 6.73 14.37
C SER A 41 13.43 5.61 13.46
N SER A 42 13.38 4.37 13.95
CA SER A 42 12.87 3.20 13.22
C SER A 42 11.35 3.27 13.01
N ILE A 43 10.61 3.72 14.03
CA ILE A 43 9.16 3.92 13.95
C ILE A 43 8.82 4.99 12.92
N ILE A 44 9.50 6.15 12.98
CA ILE A 44 9.26 7.26 12.04
C ILE A 44 9.61 6.83 10.61
N MET A 45 10.77 6.18 10.41
CA MET A 45 11.21 5.76 9.08
C MET A 45 10.23 4.76 8.46
N SER A 46 9.82 3.74 9.20
CA SER A 46 8.86 2.74 8.71
C SER A 46 7.48 3.35 8.46
N MET A 47 7.02 4.29 9.29
CA MET A 47 5.79 5.03 9.07
C MET A 47 5.84 5.84 7.76
N VAL A 48 6.95 6.54 7.51
CA VAL A 48 7.16 7.32 6.29
C VAL A 48 7.22 6.43 5.05
N MET A 49 7.83 5.24 5.15
CA MET A 49 8.04 4.35 4.02
C MET A 49 6.87 3.38 3.74
N LEU A 50 5.99 3.12 4.72
CA LEU A 50 4.89 2.16 4.58
C LEU A 50 3.51 2.81 4.78
N VAL A 51 3.32 3.55 5.87
CA VAL A 51 2.01 4.10 6.24
C VAL A 51 1.64 5.31 5.40
N LEU A 52 2.57 6.26 5.20
CA LEU A 52 2.32 7.42 4.35
C LEU A 52 1.95 7.05 2.91
N PRO A 53 2.69 6.15 2.21
CA PRO A 53 2.26 5.73 0.87
C PRO A 53 0.93 4.96 0.88
N ALA A 54 0.62 4.18 1.93
CA ALA A 54 -0.70 3.57 2.07
C ALA A 54 -1.83 4.61 2.15
N GLY A 55 -1.61 5.70 2.91
CA GLY A 55 -2.51 6.85 2.95
C GLY A 55 -2.60 7.58 1.61
N LEU A 56 -1.47 7.78 0.94
CA LEU A 56 -1.40 8.41 -0.38
C LEU A 56 -2.20 7.61 -1.43
N LEU A 57 -2.15 6.28 -1.37
CA LEU A 57 -2.97 5.41 -2.22
C LEU A 57 -4.46 5.63 -1.94
N ALA A 58 -4.87 5.62 -0.67
CA ALA A 58 -6.28 5.84 -0.28
C ALA A 58 -6.80 7.22 -0.74
N ILE A 59 -5.96 8.26 -0.65
CA ILE A 59 -6.25 9.59 -1.17
C ILE A 59 -6.35 9.55 -2.71
N GLY A 60 -5.41 8.89 -3.38
CA GLY A 60 -5.41 8.72 -4.84
C GLY A 60 -6.69 8.05 -5.36
N ILE A 61 -7.18 7.04 -4.64
CA ILE A 61 -8.44 6.33 -4.91
C ILE A 61 -9.64 7.23 -4.70
N SER A 62 -9.69 7.96 -3.58
CA SER A 62 -10.75 8.91 -3.27
C SER A 62 -10.87 10.00 -4.34
N LEU A 63 -9.73 10.56 -4.77
CA LEU A 63 -9.65 11.63 -5.75
C LEU A 63 -9.66 11.15 -7.21
N ASN A 64 -9.74 9.84 -7.47
CA ASN A 64 -9.66 9.27 -8.82
C ASN A 64 -8.39 9.70 -9.59
N ARG A 65 -7.27 9.91 -8.88
CA ARG A 65 -6.00 10.41 -9.44
C ARG A 65 -4.98 9.27 -9.55
N SER A 66 -4.90 8.67 -10.74
CA SER A 66 -3.94 7.58 -11.03
C SER A 66 -2.48 7.92 -10.73
N LEU A 67 -2.06 9.19 -10.87
CA LEU A 67 -0.68 9.60 -10.58
C LEU A 67 -0.34 9.46 -9.08
N LEU A 68 -1.30 9.74 -8.18
CA LEU A 68 -1.10 9.55 -6.74
C LEU A 68 -0.97 8.06 -6.39
N MET A 69 -1.72 7.19 -7.07
CA MET A 69 -1.61 5.73 -6.88
C MET A 69 -0.23 5.21 -7.32
N LEU A 70 0.29 5.71 -8.45
CA LEU A 70 1.63 5.36 -8.92
C LEU A 70 2.72 5.87 -7.97
N LEU A 71 2.61 7.11 -7.49
CA LEU A 71 3.54 7.66 -6.52
C LEU A 71 3.54 6.87 -5.21
N ALA A 72 2.37 6.44 -4.73
CA ALA A 72 2.26 5.58 -3.55
C ALA A 72 3.00 4.23 -3.75
N PHE A 73 2.86 3.62 -4.93
CA PHE A 73 3.61 2.42 -5.27
C PHE A 73 5.12 2.68 -5.29
N ILE A 74 5.59 3.64 -6.09
CA ILE A 74 7.03 3.95 -6.25
C ILE A 74 7.67 4.27 -4.90
N TRP A 75 6.99 5.04 -4.05
CA TRP A 75 7.47 5.37 -2.72
C TRP A 75 7.57 4.12 -1.83
N SER A 76 6.52 3.31 -1.73
CA SER A 76 6.53 2.13 -0.86
C SER A 76 7.43 0.99 -1.37
N PHE A 77 7.71 0.93 -2.68
CA PHE A 77 8.30 -0.24 -3.32
C PHE A 77 9.67 -0.67 -2.76
N PRO A 78 10.66 0.22 -2.56
CA PRO A 78 11.98 -0.20 -2.07
C PRO A 78 11.91 -0.87 -0.69
N TYR A 79 11.16 -0.28 0.25
CA TYR A 79 11.03 -0.82 1.60
C TYR A 79 10.14 -2.07 1.62
N SER A 80 9.07 -2.08 0.84
CA SER A 80 8.19 -3.26 0.71
C SER A 80 8.90 -4.45 0.07
N LEU A 81 9.79 -4.21 -0.89
CA LEU A 81 10.63 -5.23 -1.50
C LEU A 81 11.65 -5.78 -0.50
N TYR A 82 12.28 -4.91 0.30
CA TYR A 82 13.13 -5.36 1.41
C TYR A 82 12.36 -6.29 2.35
N MET A 83 11.17 -5.89 2.80
CA MET A 83 10.31 -6.70 3.68
C MET A 83 9.85 -8.00 3.02
N PHE A 84 9.61 -8.00 1.70
CA PHE A 84 9.30 -9.21 0.93
C PHE A 84 10.40 -10.28 0.98
N LEU A 85 11.66 -9.85 1.03
CA LEU A 85 12.81 -10.75 1.11
C LEU A 85 13.06 -11.28 2.53
N THR A 86 12.47 -10.66 3.55
CA THR A 86 12.54 -11.16 4.93
C THR A 86 11.60 -12.35 5.15
N PRO A 87 11.91 -13.29 6.06
CA PRO A 87 11.00 -14.38 6.41
C PRO A 87 9.80 -13.91 7.25
N GLY A 88 8.68 -14.65 7.18
CA GLY A 88 7.51 -14.44 8.04
C GLY A 88 6.41 -13.59 7.42
N ILE A 89 5.53 -13.07 8.29
CA ILE A 89 4.32 -12.34 7.89
C ILE A 89 4.61 -11.02 7.18
N PHE A 90 5.79 -10.43 7.40
CA PHE A 90 6.20 -9.16 6.78
C PHE A 90 6.44 -9.27 5.27
N ARG A 91 6.51 -10.48 4.71
CA ARG A 91 6.47 -10.67 3.26
C ARG A 91 5.22 -10.08 2.61
N LEU A 92 4.13 -10.00 3.37
CA LEU A 92 2.87 -9.45 2.90
C LEU A 92 2.97 -7.96 2.54
N PHE A 93 3.98 -7.20 3.02
CA PHE A 93 4.22 -5.83 2.53
C PHE A 93 4.55 -5.79 1.04
N GLY A 94 5.30 -6.77 0.53
CA GLY A 94 5.54 -6.89 -0.90
C GLY A 94 4.24 -7.15 -1.67
N VAL A 95 3.38 -8.02 -1.12
CA VAL A 95 2.07 -8.34 -1.72
C VAL A 95 1.18 -7.10 -1.74
N THR A 96 1.07 -6.34 -0.65
CA THR A 96 0.27 -5.12 -0.62
C THR A 96 0.82 -4.06 -1.56
N SER A 97 2.14 -3.89 -1.66
CA SER A 97 2.77 -3.00 -2.65
C SER A 97 2.43 -3.40 -4.09
N LEU A 98 2.45 -4.69 -4.43
CA LEU A 98 2.00 -5.17 -5.75
C LEU A 98 0.51 -4.91 -5.99
N MET A 99 -0.33 -4.96 -4.95
CA MET A 99 -1.74 -4.56 -5.06
C MET A 99 -1.90 -3.07 -5.36
N TYR A 100 -0.96 -2.20 -4.95
CA TYR A 100 -0.99 -0.77 -5.28
C TYR A 100 -0.77 -0.58 -6.78
N LEU A 101 0.22 -1.30 -7.32
CA LEU A 101 0.49 -1.34 -8.76
C LEU A 101 -0.72 -1.90 -9.54
N LEU A 102 -1.30 -3.00 -9.07
CA LEU A 102 -2.50 -3.59 -9.68
C LEU A 102 -3.67 -2.59 -9.70
N CYS A 103 -3.92 -1.91 -8.58
CA CYS A 103 -4.95 -0.88 -8.48
C CYS A 103 -4.70 0.25 -9.49
N PHE A 104 -3.46 0.74 -9.61
CA PHE A 104 -3.08 1.74 -10.60
C PHE A 104 -3.33 1.27 -12.04
N VAL A 105 -2.85 0.08 -12.40
CA VAL A 105 -2.97 -0.49 -13.76
C VAL A 105 -4.44 -0.65 -14.15
N LEU A 106 -5.24 -1.29 -13.28
CA LEU A 106 -6.67 -1.48 -13.53
C LEU A 106 -7.40 -0.15 -13.67
N PHE A 107 -7.08 0.82 -12.80
CA PHE A 107 -7.68 2.15 -12.86
C PHE A 107 -7.35 2.87 -14.19
N ARG A 108 -6.10 2.76 -14.67
CA ARG A 108 -5.69 3.32 -15.96
C ARG A 108 -6.38 2.65 -17.14
N ILE A 109 -6.52 1.33 -17.12
CA ILE A 109 -7.19 0.57 -18.19
C ILE A 109 -8.66 1.00 -18.31
N ILE A 110 -9.37 1.13 -17.19
CA ILE A 110 -10.77 1.60 -17.21
C ILE A 110 -10.86 3.03 -17.71
N LYS A 111 -9.98 3.93 -17.25
CA LYS A 111 -10.01 5.34 -17.65
C LYS A 111 -9.72 5.56 -19.14
N ILE A 112 -8.92 4.70 -19.78
CA ILE A 112 -8.66 4.78 -21.23
C ILE A 112 -9.87 4.31 -22.06
N ARG A 113 -10.75 3.48 -21.48
CA ARG A 113 -11.97 2.99 -22.14
C ARG A 113 -13.18 3.95 -22.02
N LEU A 114 -13.00 5.08 -21.36
CA LEU A 114 -13.99 6.16 -21.16
C LEU A 114 -13.63 7.35 -22.05
#